data_AF-A0A0R1KCG5-F1
#
_entry.id   AF-A0A0R1KCG5-F1
#
_cell.length_a   1.000
_cell.length_b   1.000
_cell.length_c   1.000
_cell.angle_alpha   90.00
_cell.angle_beta   90.00
_cell.angle_gamma   90.00
#
_symmetry.space_group_name_H-M   'P 1'
#
loop_
_entity.id
_entity.type
_entity.pdbx_description
1 polymer ?
#
loop_
_entity_poly.entity_id
_entity_poly.type
_entity_poly.pdbx_seq_one_letter_code
_entity_poly.pdbx_strand_id
1 'polypeptide(L)'
;MNEVISSVNTLLGEFNSTFSDSAIEMEIKKKISKAYISINKLESTKEKYNEIPHALIPLDDFLMQAAVSKKYHFSPEQDRIIKEYKHAYSKSHSGSLGAVLNAAALFHP
;
A
#
# COMPACT_ATOMS: atom_id res chain seq x y z
N MET A 1 -3.92 5.11 13.11
CA MET A 1 -3.70 5.94 11.90
C MET A 1 -2.21 6.21 11.68
N ASN A 2 -1.51 6.91 12.58
CA ASN A 2 -0.06 7.17 12.44
C ASN A 2 0.77 5.89 12.31
N GLU A 3 0.49 4.88 13.14
CA GLU A 3 1.18 3.58 13.06
C GLU A 3 1.00 2.90 11.71
N VAL A 4 -0.21 2.96 11.12
CA VAL A 4 -0.49 2.36 9.81
C VAL A 4 0.25 3.08 8.70
N ILE A 5 0.25 4.43 8.72
CA ILE A 5 1.02 5.23 7.76
C ILE A 5 2.50 4.93 7.87
N SER A 6 3.03 4.88 9.09
CA SER A 6 4.43 4.55 9.34
C SER A 6 4.78 3.15 8.83
N SER A 7 3.99 2.14 9.16
CA SER A 7 4.20 0.76 8.71
C SER A 7 4.17 0.65 7.19
N VAL A 8 3.21 1.28 6.52
CA VAL A 8 3.14 1.29 5.05
C VAL A 8 4.35 2.00 4.45
N ASN A 9 4.73 3.16 4.97
CA ASN A 9 5.91 3.89 4.50
C ASN A 9 7.20 3.09 4.66
N THR A 10 7.39 2.44 5.81
CA THR A 10 8.54 1.56 6.06
C THR A 10 8.57 0.41 5.06
N LEU A 11 7.45 -0.29 4.87
CA LEU A 11 7.36 -1.42 3.94
C LEU A 11 7.58 -0.99 2.48
N LEU A 12 7.09 0.18 2.06
CA LEU A 12 7.39 0.72 0.74
C LEU A 12 8.88 1.04 0.58
N GLY A 13 9.52 1.58 1.62
CA GLY A 13 10.96 1.82 1.64
C GLY A 13 11.78 0.52 1.56
N GLU A 14 11.44 -0.46 2.38
CA GLU A 14 12.02 -1.81 2.34
C GLU A 14 11.84 -2.43 0.96
N PHE A 15 10.62 -2.40 0.42
CA PHE A 15 10.34 -2.97 -0.90
C PHE A 15 11.21 -2.34 -1.98
N ASN A 16 11.29 -1.02 -2.01
CA ASN A 16 12.13 -0.28 -2.97
C ASN A 16 13.61 -0.67 -2.88
N SER A 17 14.10 -0.98 -1.66
CA SER A 17 15.49 -1.37 -1.42
C SER A 17 15.82 -2.79 -1.89
N THR A 18 14.82 -3.66 -2.07
CA THR A 18 15.03 -5.03 -2.58
C THR A 18 15.35 -5.09 -4.07
N PHE A 19 15.20 -3.99 -4.80
CA PHE A 19 15.33 -3.95 -6.25
C PHE A 19 16.68 -3.38 -6.69
N SER A 20 17.29 -4.05 -7.67
CA SER A 20 18.46 -3.53 -8.39
C SER A 20 18.02 -2.50 -9.45
N ASP A 21 18.83 -2.26 -10.47
CA ASP A 21 18.58 -1.24 -11.50
C ASP A 21 18.37 -1.84 -12.90
N SER A 22 17.77 -3.03 -12.98
CA SER A 22 17.29 -3.53 -14.28
C SER A 22 16.08 -2.72 -14.77
N ALA A 23 15.81 -2.74 -16.09
CA ALA A 23 14.77 -1.89 -16.68
C ALA A 23 13.38 -2.07 -16.05
N ILE A 24 12.96 -3.32 -15.77
CA ILE A 24 11.66 -3.59 -15.12
C ILE A 24 11.68 -3.19 -13.65
N GLU A 25 12.79 -3.39 -12.95
CA GLU A 25 12.94 -3.03 -11.54
C GLU A 25 12.94 -1.52 -11.33
N MET A 26 13.56 -0.76 -12.23
CA MET A 26 13.46 0.70 -12.22
C MET A 26 12.02 1.19 -12.37
N GLU A 27 11.23 0.56 -13.24
CA GLU A 27 9.80 0.87 -13.36
C GLU A 27 9.03 0.51 -12.08
N ILE A 28 9.33 -0.63 -11.46
CA ILE A 28 8.76 -1.01 -10.15
C ILE A 28 9.12 0.03 -9.08
N LYS A 29 10.41 0.39 -8.93
CA LYS A 29 10.90 1.43 -8.00
C LYS A 29 10.20 2.76 -8.20
N LYS A 30 9.96 3.15 -9.47
CA LYS A 30 9.20 4.37 -9.81
C LYS A 30 7.76 4.31 -9.34
N LYS A 31 7.09 3.16 -9.46
CA LYS A 31 5.72 2.97 -8.95
C LYS A 31 5.67 3.01 -7.43
N ILE A 32 6.63 2.37 -6.75
CA ILE A 32 6.75 2.39 -5.29
C ILE A 32 6.96 3.83 -4.79
N SER A 33 7.90 4.55 -5.40
CA SER A 33 8.19 5.95 -5.08
C SER A 33 6.96 6.84 -5.29
N LYS A 34 6.21 6.62 -6.38
CA LYS A 34 4.96 7.36 -6.63
C LYS A 34 3.91 7.10 -5.54
N ALA A 35 3.74 5.86 -5.08
CA ALA A 35 2.82 5.53 -4.00
C ALA A 35 3.23 6.22 -2.68
N TYR A 36 4.52 6.12 -2.32
CA TYR A 36 5.07 6.78 -1.13
C TYR A 36 4.84 8.30 -1.17
N ILE A 37 5.18 8.95 -2.29
CA ILE A 37 4.98 10.39 -2.46
C ILE A 37 3.49 10.75 -2.37
N SER A 38 2.61 9.96 -3.00
CA SER A 38 1.17 10.25 -2.96
C SER A 38 0.62 10.25 -1.54
N ILE A 39 1.03 9.29 -0.71
CA ILE A 39 0.63 9.23 0.71
C ILE A 39 1.19 10.44 1.46
N ASN A 40 2.45 10.81 1.24
CA ASN A 40 3.15 11.80 2.06
C ASN A 40 3.02 13.25 1.58
N LYS A 41 2.42 13.50 0.40
CA LYS A 41 2.14 14.87 -0.12
C LYS A 41 1.12 15.65 0.72
N LEU A 42 0.28 14.93 1.48
CA LEU A 42 -0.80 15.50 2.27
C LEU A 42 -0.25 15.90 3.65
N GLU A 43 -0.75 16.99 4.23
CA GLU A 43 -0.25 17.43 5.55
C GLU A 43 -0.95 16.66 6.69
N SER A 44 -2.26 16.46 6.56
CA SER A 44 -3.07 15.85 7.61
C SER A 44 -2.87 14.33 7.69
N THR A 45 -2.60 13.82 8.89
CA THR A 45 -2.56 12.38 9.17
C THR A 45 -3.81 11.64 8.67
N LYS A 46 -4.99 12.23 8.82
CA LYS A 46 -6.24 11.62 8.38
C LYS A 46 -6.31 11.52 6.85
N GLU A 47 -5.85 12.55 6.16
CA GLU A 47 -5.80 12.57 4.70
C GLU A 47 -4.76 11.58 4.17
N LYS A 48 -3.55 11.54 4.76
CA LYS A 48 -2.52 10.52 4.46
C LYS A 48 -3.09 9.11 4.60
N TYR A 49 -3.80 8.83 5.70
CA TYR A 49 -4.42 7.53 5.94
C TYR A 49 -5.46 7.17 4.87
N ASN A 50 -6.32 8.12 4.49
CA ASN A 50 -7.34 7.92 3.47
C ASN A 50 -6.75 7.78 2.04
N GLU A 51 -5.55 8.31 1.81
CA GLU A 51 -4.86 8.24 0.51
C GLU A 51 -4.14 6.90 0.28
N ILE A 52 -3.84 6.13 1.34
CA ILE A 52 -3.21 4.80 1.25
C ILE A 52 -3.84 3.91 0.16
N PRO A 53 -5.18 3.66 0.12
CA PRO A 53 -5.77 2.83 -0.91
C PRO A 53 -5.56 3.40 -2.32
N HIS A 54 -5.74 4.71 -2.49
CA HIS A 54 -5.59 5.38 -3.77
C HIS A 54 -4.14 5.32 -4.28
N ALA A 55 -3.16 5.33 -3.38
CA ALA A 55 -1.75 5.20 -3.70
C ALA A 55 -1.33 3.76 -4.01
N LEU A 56 -1.89 2.77 -3.29
CA LEU A 56 -1.49 1.37 -3.42
C LEU A 56 -2.17 0.62 -4.56
N ILE A 57 -3.43 0.94 -4.92
CA ILE A 57 -4.15 0.27 -6.02
C ILE A 57 -3.34 0.29 -7.33
N PRO A 58 -2.85 1.44 -7.83
CA PRO A 58 -2.09 1.46 -9.09
C PRO A 58 -0.73 0.76 -9.01
N LEU A 59 -0.13 0.68 -7.81
CA LEU A 59 1.08 -0.08 -7.58
C LEU A 59 0.77 -1.58 -7.68
N ASP A 60 -0.27 -2.04 -6.98
CA ASP A 60 -0.68 -3.44 -6.95
C ASP A 60 -1.07 -3.96 -8.34
N ASP A 61 -1.82 -3.17 -9.11
CA ASP A 61 -2.18 -3.51 -10.50
C ASP A 61 -0.94 -3.71 -11.38
N PHE A 62 0.06 -2.83 -11.22
CA PHE A 62 1.31 -2.92 -11.96
C PHE A 62 2.14 -4.15 -11.58
N LEU A 63 2.28 -4.43 -10.28
CA LEU A 63 3.00 -5.60 -9.78
C LEU A 63 2.33 -6.91 -10.24
N MET A 64 0.99 -6.97 -10.17
CA MET A 64 0.22 -8.10 -10.67
C MET A 64 0.42 -8.28 -12.17
N GLN A 65 0.36 -7.22 -12.96
CA GLN A 65 0.60 -7.29 -14.39
C GLN A 65 2.02 -7.78 -14.70
N ALA A 66 3.04 -7.30 -13.97
CA ALA A 66 4.43 -7.73 -14.13
C ALA A 66 4.60 -9.23 -13.83
N ALA A 67 3.96 -9.73 -12.77
CA ALA A 67 3.98 -11.16 -12.41
C ALA A 67 3.24 -12.03 -13.45
N VAL A 68 1.99 -11.69 -13.77
CA VAL A 68 1.14 -12.50 -14.68
C VAL A 68 1.69 -12.52 -16.10
N SER A 69 2.28 -11.42 -16.57
CA SER A 69 2.96 -11.37 -17.87
C SER A 69 4.35 -11.99 -17.89
N LYS A 70 4.80 -12.60 -16.77
CA LYS A 70 6.14 -13.19 -16.59
C LYS A 70 7.28 -12.22 -16.87
N LYS A 71 7.02 -10.92 -16.71
CA LYS A 71 8.05 -9.86 -16.86
C LYS A 71 8.94 -9.76 -15.64
N TYR A 72 8.45 -10.20 -14.49
CA TYR A 72 9.21 -10.21 -13.25
C TYR A 72 8.76 -11.36 -12.33
N HIS A 73 9.72 -11.99 -11.67
CA HIS A 73 9.48 -13.00 -10.65
C HIS A 73 9.91 -12.42 -9.31
N PHE A 74 8.95 -12.17 -8.43
CA PHE A 74 9.24 -11.63 -7.11
C PHE A 74 9.93 -12.68 -6.24
N SER A 75 10.92 -12.23 -5.46
CA SER A 75 11.57 -13.06 -4.45
C SER A 75 10.60 -13.36 -3.30
N PRO A 76 10.87 -14.40 -2.47
CA PRO A 76 10.07 -14.65 -1.27
C PRO A 76 10.00 -13.44 -0.32
N GLU A 77 11.07 -12.66 -0.24
CA GLU A 77 11.11 -11.43 0.56
C GLU A 77 10.20 -10.34 -0.01
N GLN A 78 10.26 -10.11 -1.32
CA GLN A 78 9.39 -9.16 -2.02
C GLN A 78 7.91 -9.54 -1.87
N ASP A 79 7.57 -10.82 -2.04
CA ASP A 79 6.22 -11.33 -1.84
C ASP A 79 5.72 -11.15 -0.41
N ARG A 80 6.61 -11.34 0.59
CA ARG A 80 6.30 -11.06 2.00
C ARG A 80 5.93 -9.60 2.19
N ILE A 81 6.77 -8.67 1.69
CA ILE A 81 6.54 -7.23 1.83
C ILE A 81 5.24 -6.81 1.14
N ILE A 82 4.96 -7.35 -0.06
CA ILE A 82 3.69 -7.13 -0.79
C ILE A 82 2.47 -7.52 0.06
N LYS A 83 2.53 -8.67 0.74
CA LYS A 83 1.45 -9.13 1.62
C LYS A 83 1.33 -8.26 2.87
N GLU A 84 2.45 -7.84 3.45
CA GLU A 84 2.47 -7.07 4.69
C GLU A 84 1.90 -5.66 4.53
N TYR A 85 2.23 -4.91 3.47
CA TYR A 85 1.68 -3.56 3.32
C TYR A 85 0.17 -3.62 2.99
N LYS A 86 -0.27 -4.64 2.23
CA LYS A 86 -1.68 -4.90 1.97
C LYS A 86 -2.45 -5.18 3.25
N HIS A 87 -1.85 -5.99 4.13
CA HIS A 87 -2.44 -6.36 5.42
C HIS A 87 -2.48 -5.19 6.40
N ALA A 88 -1.41 -4.40 6.46
CA ALA A 88 -1.32 -3.23 7.33
C ALA A 88 -2.48 -2.24 7.06
N TYR A 89 -2.82 -2.06 5.78
CA TYR A 89 -3.98 -1.26 5.40
C TYR A 89 -5.32 -2.00 5.62
N SER A 90 -5.46 -3.25 5.18
CA SER A 90 -6.75 -3.97 5.22
C SER A 90 -7.27 -4.19 6.65
N LYS A 91 -6.40 -4.51 7.62
CA LYS A 91 -6.76 -4.61 9.05
C LYS A 91 -7.25 -3.28 9.61
N SER A 92 -6.66 -2.17 9.18
CA SER A 92 -7.07 -0.85 9.63
C SER A 92 -8.39 -0.40 9.00
N HIS A 93 -8.62 -0.77 7.73
CA HIS A 93 -9.82 -0.40 6.99
C HIS A 93 -11.04 -1.25 7.36
N SER A 94 -10.86 -2.54 7.66
CA SER A 94 -11.94 -3.40 8.19
C SER A 94 -12.41 -2.95 9.57
N GLY A 95 -11.53 -2.40 10.41
CA GLY A 95 -11.88 -1.73 11.65
C GLY A 95 -12.71 -0.45 11.45
N SER A 96 -12.42 0.35 10.41
CA SER A 96 -13.21 1.55 10.12
C SER A 96 -14.55 1.27 9.44
N LEU A 97 -14.63 0.27 8.57
CA LEU A 97 -15.90 -0.21 8.00
C LEU A 97 -16.79 -0.83 9.09
N GLY A 98 -16.23 -1.63 10.01
CA GLY A 98 -16.96 -2.15 11.16
C GLY A 98 -17.46 -1.06 12.11
N ALA A 99 -16.68 0.01 12.32
CA ALA A 99 -17.09 1.15 13.15
C ALA A 99 -18.17 2.01 12.47
N VAL A 100 -18.11 2.21 11.15
CA VAL A 100 -19.13 2.94 10.37
C VAL A 100 -20.43 2.14 10.27
N LEU A 101 -20.36 0.81 10.13
CA LEU A 101 -21.53 -0.07 10.12
C LEU A 101 -22.18 -0.16 11.51
N ASN A 102 -21.40 -0.22 12.59
CA ASN A 102 -21.96 -0.12 13.95
C ASN A 102 -22.54 1.26 14.25
N ALA A 103 -21.92 2.35 13.78
CA ALA A 103 -22.49 3.68 13.92
C ALA A 103 -23.83 3.82 13.18
N ALA A 104 -23.96 3.27 11.97
CA ALA A 104 -25.22 3.25 11.23
C ALA A 104 -26.30 2.38 11.92
N ALA A 105 -25.91 1.28 12.58
CA ALA A 105 -26.83 0.41 13.33
C ALA A 105 -27.32 1.01 14.65
N LEU A 106 -26.65 2.04 15.19
CA LEU A 106 -27.08 2.77 16.40
C LEU A 106 -28.00 3.96 16.11
N PHE A 107 -28.24 4.28 14.83
CA PHE A 107 -29.23 5.28 14.40
C PHE A 107 -30.40 4.60 13.68
N HIS A 108 -31.13 3.78 14.42
CA HIS A 108 -32.51 3.43 14.08
C HIS A 108 -33.38 3.95 15.24
N PRO A 109 -34.48 4.69 14.97
CA PRO A 109 -35.37 5.21 16.02
C PRO A 109 -36.06 4.11 16.82
#